data_AF-A0A1H0Z646-F1
#
_entry.id   AF-A0A1H0Z646-F1
#
_cell.length_a   1.000
_cell.length_b   1.000
_cell.length_c   1.000
_cell.angle_alpha   90.00
_cell.angle_beta   90.00
_cell.angle_gamma   90.00
#
_symmetry.space_group_name_H-M   'P 1'
#
loop_
_entity.id
_entity.type
_entity.pdbx_description
1 polymer ?
#
loop_
_entity_poly.entity_id
_entity_poly.type
_entity_poly.pdbx_seq_one_letter_code
_entity_poly.pdbx_strand_id
1 'polypeptide(L)'
;MGFQTPQHNLSDYLKWSRAGKIQLPDFQRGYKWNDERIRQLLITILRGHPLGVLMLLDTGNDRIRFKPRPVEGVDPNTVSPPDHLLLDGQQRLTSLTQALTGEGVVDTKDSRGKLLKRRYFVHMATALEGEERIDDAVLSVPADGMIRTNFDRDVVLDLSTEDHQRAAGYFPLSLLYDSAAATGWLLGLEDKALFSDFHSRVLTEASTYTIPAIELDKYTTKSAVATVFEKVNTGGLPLNVFELLTAVFAGDREYYEKHGTDFRLNDDWQETRTKFEQYPVLHGLENTDFLQAVTLLATRKRYSDSEDRRTVALSAKREDILKLTLADYLDWVDPLREAFVWAADFLADRHIFDNGFVPYPKQLVPLAVIKVIMGKDADLLGPRERLVRWFWCGILGELYGGTTDSRFVRDIEQVPSWALGESTEVPRTIGDATFVESRLHSLRTRNSAAYKGVYALLLGNGARDWMEDKQLDKAQYRNLEVDIHHIFPQKWCNEHGVDEERRESIVNKTALSARTNRVIGGGAPSKYVDRVARKAQIDSGRLDDLMSSHLVPTKALRSDDYDAFFADRREALCRLVEQAMGKAVPRDLDHGEAEETSEWFETDEAEITVAGEV
;
A
#
# COMPACT_ATOMS: atom_id res chain seq x y z
N MET A 1 21.24 11.87 -30.36
CA MET A 1 20.04 12.28 -29.62
C MET A 1 19.88 13.76 -29.86
N GLY A 2 18.95 14.11 -30.75
CA GLY A 2 18.37 15.43 -30.77
C GLY A 2 17.18 15.46 -29.81
N PHE A 3 17.01 16.59 -29.12
CA PHE A 3 15.76 16.93 -28.49
C PHE A 3 15.39 18.35 -28.91
N GLN A 4 14.10 18.64 -28.95
CA GLN A 4 13.58 19.98 -29.21
C GLN A 4 12.81 20.46 -27.99
N THR A 5 12.74 21.78 -27.82
CA THR A 5 11.95 22.40 -26.74
C THR A 5 10.93 23.38 -27.28
N PRO A 6 9.92 22.91 -28.05
CA PRO A 6 8.89 23.79 -28.58
C PRO A 6 7.94 24.27 -27.48
N GLN A 7 7.20 25.34 -27.78
CA GLN A 7 6.14 25.88 -26.95
C GLN A 7 4.84 25.80 -27.73
N HIS A 8 3.92 24.94 -27.29
CA HIS A 8 2.65 24.69 -27.96
C HIS A 8 1.50 25.27 -27.14
N ASN A 9 0.39 25.64 -27.79
CA ASN A 9 -0.81 26.06 -27.08
C ASN A 9 -1.47 24.86 -26.40
N LEU A 10 -2.08 25.08 -25.22
CA LEU A 10 -2.86 24.05 -24.54
C LEU A 10 -3.99 23.52 -25.44
N SER A 11 -4.61 24.40 -26.25
CA SER A 11 -5.61 23.99 -27.24
C SER A 11 -5.12 22.91 -28.21
N ASP A 12 -3.84 22.93 -28.57
CA ASP A 12 -3.25 21.96 -29.51
C ASP A 12 -3.04 20.61 -28.83
N TYR A 13 -2.53 20.62 -27.59
CA TYR A 13 -2.43 19.40 -26.78
C TYR A 13 -3.79 18.74 -26.56
N LEU A 14 -4.82 19.52 -26.22
CA LEU A 14 -6.19 19.00 -26.02
C LEU A 14 -6.72 18.34 -27.32
N LYS A 15 -6.51 18.98 -28.47
CA LYS A 15 -6.87 18.42 -29.78
C LYS A 15 -6.09 17.14 -30.09
N TRP A 16 -4.78 17.14 -29.86
CA TRP A 16 -3.92 15.98 -30.11
C TRP A 16 -4.26 14.79 -29.21
N SER A 17 -4.54 15.03 -27.92
CA SER A 17 -4.99 13.99 -27.00
C SER A 17 -6.34 13.41 -27.42
N ARG A 18 -7.33 14.25 -27.75
CA ARG A 18 -8.65 13.78 -28.21
C ARG A 18 -8.62 13.04 -29.53
N ALA A 19 -7.76 13.44 -30.46
CA ALA A 19 -7.57 12.75 -31.74
C ALA A 19 -6.73 11.46 -31.61
N GLY A 20 -6.18 11.19 -30.43
CA GLY A 20 -5.28 10.06 -30.20
C GLY A 20 -3.89 10.21 -30.80
N LYS A 21 -3.49 11.43 -31.19
CA LYS A 21 -2.13 11.73 -31.66
C LYS A 21 -1.11 11.75 -30.53
N ILE A 22 -1.52 12.18 -29.34
CA ILE A 22 -0.77 11.97 -28.10
C ILE A 22 -1.41 10.80 -27.37
N GLN A 23 -0.63 9.74 -27.15
CA GLN A 23 -1.04 8.60 -26.36
C GLN A 23 -0.07 8.37 -25.20
N LEU A 24 -0.54 7.64 -24.20
CA LEU A 24 0.25 7.24 -23.06
C LEU A 24 0.93 5.91 -23.41
N PRO A 25 2.18 5.68 -23.01
CA PRO A 25 2.72 4.34 -23.04
C PRO A 25 2.02 3.45 -22.00
N ASP A 26 1.89 2.17 -22.29
CA ASP A 26 1.22 1.19 -21.44
C ASP A 26 1.93 0.91 -20.11
N PHE A 27 3.21 1.26 -19.99
CA PHE A 27 3.97 1.12 -18.74
C PHE A 27 3.70 2.22 -17.71
N GLN A 28 3.07 3.34 -18.10
CA GLN A 28 2.67 4.37 -17.15
C GLN A 28 1.47 3.90 -16.33
N ARG A 29 1.44 4.20 -15.02
CA ARG A 29 0.29 3.91 -14.14
C ARG A 29 -1.05 4.45 -14.65
N GLY A 30 -2.13 3.88 -14.12
CA GLY A 30 -3.46 4.47 -14.21
C GLY A 30 -3.54 5.89 -13.61
N TYR A 31 -4.61 6.60 -13.93
CA TYR A 31 -4.89 7.94 -13.41
C TYR A 31 -5.04 7.92 -11.87
N LYS A 32 -4.35 8.84 -11.16
CA LYS A 32 -4.24 8.84 -9.69
C LYS A 32 -4.37 10.22 -9.04
N TRP A 33 -4.75 11.26 -9.76
CA TRP A 33 -4.92 12.58 -9.15
C TRP A 33 -6.23 12.70 -8.38
N ASN A 34 -6.17 13.41 -7.26
CA ASN A 34 -7.33 13.75 -6.46
C ASN A 34 -7.94 15.08 -6.93
N ASP A 35 -9.17 15.33 -6.50
CA ASP A 35 -9.97 16.51 -6.88
C ASP A 35 -9.21 17.84 -6.69
N GLU A 36 -8.60 18.03 -5.52
CA GLU A 36 -7.89 19.26 -5.19
C GLU A 36 -6.70 19.54 -6.11
N ARG A 37 -5.92 18.53 -6.50
CA ARG A 37 -4.81 18.72 -7.45
C ARG A 37 -5.28 19.17 -8.82
N ILE A 38 -6.46 18.70 -9.26
CA ILE A 38 -7.06 19.08 -10.54
C ILE A 38 -7.57 20.51 -10.46
N ARG A 39 -8.26 20.87 -9.37
CA ARG A 39 -8.70 22.25 -9.10
C ARG A 39 -7.51 23.23 -9.15
N GLN A 40 -6.42 22.94 -8.44
CA GLN A 40 -5.21 23.77 -8.44
C GLN A 40 -4.55 23.86 -9.83
N LEU A 41 -4.64 22.80 -10.65
CA LEU A 41 -4.18 22.82 -12.03
C LEU A 41 -4.97 23.82 -12.89
N LEU A 42 -6.30 23.86 -12.72
CA LEU A 42 -7.18 24.77 -13.44
C LEU A 42 -6.97 26.22 -12.99
N ILE A 43 -6.81 26.44 -11.67
CA ILE A 43 -6.45 27.76 -11.11
C ILE A 43 -5.14 28.27 -11.73
N THR A 44 -4.13 27.40 -11.85
CA THR A 44 -2.84 27.75 -12.46
C THR A 44 -2.99 28.25 -13.89
N ILE A 45 -3.87 27.63 -14.69
CA ILE A 45 -4.16 28.05 -16.07
C ILE A 45 -4.88 29.38 -16.10
N LEU A 46 -5.91 29.54 -15.27
CA LEU A 46 -6.70 30.79 -15.20
C LEU A 46 -5.86 31.97 -14.71
N ARG A 47 -4.83 31.73 -13.90
CA ARG A 47 -3.86 32.75 -13.47
C ARG A 47 -2.74 33.01 -14.48
N GLY A 48 -2.60 32.18 -15.51
CA GLY A 48 -1.48 32.27 -16.46
C GLY A 48 -0.12 31.84 -15.86
N HIS A 49 -0.11 31.19 -14.69
CA HIS A 49 1.13 30.75 -14.05
C HIS A 49 1.75 29.54 -14.77
N PRO A 50 3.09 29.39 -14.80
CA PRO A 50 3.74 28.24 -15.45
C PRO A 50 3.39 26.90 -14.78
N LEU A 51 2.90 25.95 -15.57
CA LEU A 51 2.47 24.61 -15.13
C LEU A 51 3.59 23.54 -15.27
N GLY A 52 4.77 23.96 -15.73
CA GLY A 52 5.93 23.12 -16.02
C GLY A 52 6.01 22.68 -17.48
N VAL A 53 6.78 21.62 -17.74
CA VAL A 53 7.06 21.11 -19.09
C VAL A 53 6.35 19.76 -19.30
N LEU A 54 5.93 19.45 -20.53
CA LEU A 54 5.51 18.11 -20.95
C LEU A 54 6.65 17.39 -21.67
N MET A 55 6.78 16.07 -21.50
CA MET A 55 7.80 15.32 -22.24
C MET A 55 7.14 14.38 -23.23
N LEU A 56 7.55 14.45 -24.48
CA LEU A 56 7.01 13.69 -25.60
C LEU A 56 8.11 12.88 -26.28
N LEU A 57 7.76 11.72 -26.82
CA LEU A 57 8.61 10.89 -27.67
C LEU A 57 7.96 10.74 -29.04
N ASP A 58 8.67 11.12 -30.09
CA ASP A 58 8.23 10.89 -31.46
C ASP A 58 8.12 9.40 -31.76
N THR A 59 6.99 9.01 -32.35
CA THR A 59 6.74 7.63 -32.77
C THR A 59 7.19 7.41 -34.23
N GLY A 60 7.16 6.15 -34.70
CA GLY A 60 7.46 5.82 -36.11
C GLY A 60 8.84 5.22 -36.37
N ASN A 61 9.40 4.49 -35.40
CA ASN A 61 10.61 3.67 -35.57
C ASN A 61 10.41 2.29 -34.93
N ASP A 62 10.89 1.23 -35.58
CA ASP A 62 10.83 -0.15 -35.09
C ASP A 62 11.67 -0.43 -33.82
N ARG A 63 12.58 0.49 -33.46
CA ARG A 63 13.52 0.30 -32.34
C ARG A 63 12.90 0.51 -30.95
N ILE A 64 11.79 1.26 -30.84
CA ILE A 64 11.09 1.54 -29.58
C ILE A 64 9.61 1.21 -29.78
N ARG A 65 9.15 0.13 -29.16
CA ARG A 65 7.77 -0.34 -29.24
C ARG A 65 7.17 -0.30 -27.84
N PHE A 66 6.51 0.80 -27.53
CA PHE A 66 5.61 0.85 -26.37
C PHE A 66 4.19 0.71 -26.89
N LYS A 67 3.38 -0.13 -26.25
CA LYS A 67 1.98 -0.24 -26.64
C LYS A 67 1.30 1.08 -26.27
N PRO A 68 0.74 1.81 -27.24
CA PRO A 68 0.10 3.07 -26.93
C PRO A 68 -1.28 2.78 -26.34
N ARG A 69 -1.67 3.58 -25.35
CA ARG A 69 -3.04 3.64 -24.84
C ARG A 69 -3.53 5.08 -24.92
N PRO A 70 -4.79 5.31 -25.31
CA PRO A 70 -5.37 6.65 -25.27
C PRO A 70 -5.24 7.30 -23.89
N VAL A 71 -5.26 8.62 -23.88
CA VAL A 71 -5.46 9.39 -22.64
C VAL A 71 -6.83 9.02 -22.04
N GLU A 72 -6.90 8.91 -20.71
CA GLU A 72 -8.16 8.58 -20.02
C GLU A 72 -9.28 9.54 -20.45
N GLY A 73 -10.46 8.98 -20.73
CA GLY A 73 -11.62 9.73 -21.25
C GLY A 73 -11.71 9.83 -22.78
N VAL A 74 -10.73 9.31 -23.53
CA VAL A 74 -10.78 9.22 -25.00
C VAL A 74 -11.15 7.79 -25.41
N ASP A 75 -12.13 7.64 -26.31
CA ASP A 75 -12.59 6.31 -26.78
C ASP A 75 -11.48 5.61 -27.60
N PRO A 76 -10.97 4.45 -27.14
CA PRO A 76 -9.92 3.69 -27.83
C PRO A 76 -10.27 3.25 -29.24
N ASN A 77 -11.54 3.18 -29.61
CA ASN A 77 -11.97 2.75 -30.94
C ASN A 77 -11.95 3.89 -31.97
N THR A 78 -11.73 5.13 -31.52
CA THR A 78 -11.80 6.33 -32.36
C THR A 78 -10.44 6.97 -32.66
N VAL A 79 -9.36 6.39 -32.15
CA VAL A 79 -8.03 6.99 -32.20
C VAL A 79 -7.18 6.52 -33.39
N SER A 80 -6.40 7.44 -33.94
CA SER A 80 -5.34 7.13 -34.92
C SER A 80 -4.08 6.61 -34.21
N PRO A 81 -3.12 5.98 -34.93
CA PRO A 81 -1.79 5.74 -34.40
C PRO A 81 -1.18 7.04 -33.85
N PRO A 82 -0.52 7.01 -32.68
CA PRO A 82 0.01 8.22 -32.06
C PRO A 82 1.16 8.79 -32.88
N ASP A 83 1.23 10.12 -32.98
CA ASP A 83 2.40 10.88 -33.45
C ASP A 83 3.44 10.98 -32.31
N HIS A 84 2.98 11.07 -31.06
CA HIS A 84 3.82 11.15 -29.87
C HIS A 84 3.34 10.26 -28.72
N LEU A 85 4.29 9.75 -27.95
CA LEU A 85 4.03 9.15 -26.64
C LEU A 85 4.34 10.15 -25.52
N LEU A 86 3.38 10.36 -24.62
CA LEU A 86 3.55 11.24 -23.47
C LEU A 86 4.36 10.52 -22.39
N LEU A 87 5.55 11.02 -22.14
CA LEU A 87 6.53 10.48 -21.22
C LEU A 87 6.38 11.08 -19.82
N ASP A 88 6.24 12.39 -19.72
CA ASP A 88 5.97 13.09 -18.46
C ASP A 88 4.79 14.05 -18.61
N GLY A 89 4.08 14.28 -17.51
CA GLY A 89 2.91 15.15 -17.48
C GLY A 89 1.60 14.43 -17.75
N GLN A 90 1.60 13.08 -17.74
CA GLN A 90 0.39 12.25 -17.86
C GLN A 90 -0.76 12.78 -17.02
N GLN A 91 -0.57 12.90 -15.70
CA GLN A 91 -1.66 13.26 -14.80
C GLN A 91 -2.20 14.66 -15.09
N ARG A 92 -1.33 15.60 -15.48
CA ARG A 92 -1.68 16.97 -15.86
C ARG A 92 -2.52 16.96 -17.14
N LEU A 93 -1.96 16.42 -18.24
CA LEU A 93 -2.63 16.42 -19.54
C LEU A 93 -3.94 15.61 -19.53
N THR A 94 -3.97 14.47 -18.82
CA THR A 94 -5.20 13.69 -18.64
C THR A 94 -6.28 14.47 -17.90
N SER A 95 -5.93 15.18 -16.82
CA SER A 95 -6.90 15.99 -16.07
C SER A 95 -7.44 17.16 -16.91
N LEU A 96 -6.56 17.84 -17.64
CA LEU A 96 -6.95 18.94 -18.53
C LEU A 96 -7.82 18.48 -19.68
N THR A 97 -7.49 17.33 -20.28
CA THR A 97 -8.29 16.76 -21.37
C THR A 97 -9.71 16.45 -20.91
N GLN A 98 -9.88 15.83 -19.74
CA GLN A 98 -11.20 15.54 -19.20
C GLN A 98 -11.97 16.80 -18.75
N ALA A 99 -11.29 17.74 -18.07
CA ALA A 99 -11.93 18.92 -17.48
C ALA A 99 -12.34 19.98 -18.52
N LEU A 100 -11.53 20.14 -19.58
CA LEU A 100 -11.63 21.26 -20.52
C LEU A 100 -12.22 20.87 -21.88
N THR A 101 -12.72 19.64 -22.03
CA THR A 101 -13.30 19.16 -23.29
C THR A 101 -14.54 18.29 -23.06
N GLY A 102 -15.35 18.12 -24.10
CA GLY A 102 -16.56 17.29 -24.04
C GLY A 102 -17.52 17.76 -22.95
N GLU A 103 -18.01 16.82 -22.14
CA GLU A 103 -18.92 17.13 -21.02
C GLU A 103 -18.21 17.68 -19.76
N GLY A 104 -16.87 17.77 -19.75
CA GLY A 104 -16.12 18.25 -18.59
C GLY A 104 -16.11 17.33 -17.38
N VAL A 105 -16.53 16.07 -17.53
CA VAL A 105 -16.58 15.09 -16.44
C VAL A 105 -15.20 14.47 -16.26
N VAL A 106 -14.65 14.61 -15.06
CA VAL A 106 -13.35 14.05 -14.68
C VAL A 106 -13.54 12.93 -13.68
N ASP A 107 -13.04 11.75 -14.02
CA ASP A 107 -12.91 10.64 -13.08
C ASP A 107 -11.73 10.95 -12.13
N THR A 108 -11.99 11.05 -10.82
CA THR A 108 -11.00 11.43 -9.79
C THR A 108 -11.22 10.65 -8.48
N LYS A 109 -10.53 11.03 -7.40
CA LYS A 109 -10.70 10.45 -6.06
C LYS A 109 -10.56 11.47 -4.96
N ASP A 110 -11.10 11.17 -3.78
CA ASP A 110 -10.88 11.97 -2.58
C ASP A 110 -9.52 11.69 -1.91
N SER A 111 -9.24 12.38 -0.80
CA SER A 111 -8.03 12.19 0.01
C SER A 111 -7.91 10.79 0.61
N ARG A 112 -9.01 10.04 0.72
CA ARG A 112 -9.09 8.66 1.25
C ARG A 112 -9.07 7.60 0.14
N GLY A 113 -8.99 8.01 -1.13
CA GLY A 113 -8.92 7.12 -2.28
C GLY A 113 -10.27 6.65 -2.84
N LYS A 114 -11.40 7.16 -2.33
CA LYS A 114 -12.73 6.86 -2.89
C LYS A 114 -12.87 7.50 -4.27
N LEU A 115 -13.32 6.73 -5.26
CA LEU A 115 -13.54 7.21 -6.63
C LEU A 115 -14.72 8.18 -6.69
N LEU A 116 -14.56 9.25 -7.49
CA LEU A 116 -15.50 10.36 -7.67
C LEU A 116 -15.57 10.76 -9.13
N LYS A 117 -16.68 11.37 -9.56
CA LYS A 117 -16.80 12.05 -10.85
C LYS A 117 -17.13 13.51 -10.62
N ARG A 118 -16.35 14.42 -11.21
CA ARG A 118 -16.43 15.87 -10.94
C ARG A 118 -16.50 16.69 -12.23
N ARG A 119 -17.13 17.86 -12.14
CA ARG A 119 -17.09 18.94 -13.15
C ARG A 119 -16.55 20.20 -12.49
N TYR A 120 -15.94 21.08 -13.28
CA TYR A 120 -15.32 22.30 -12.77
C TYR A 120 -15.93 23.55 -13.39
N PHE A 121 -16.20 24.52 -12.54
CA PHE A 121 -16.81 25.80 -12.90
C PHE A 121 -15.97 26.95 -12.36
N VAL A 122 -16.12 28.13 -12.94
CA VAL A 122 -15.53 29.37 -12.43
C VAL A 122 -16.62 30.41 -12.20
N HIS A 123 -16.68 30.96 -10.99
CA HIS A 123 -17.59 32.05 -10.67
C HIS A 123 -17.08 33.34 -11.31
N MET A 124 -17.83 33.88 -12.28
CA MET A 124 -17.35 34.94 -13.17
C MET A 124 -17.06 36.24 -12.42
N ALA A 125 -17.96 36.65 -11.52
CA ALA A 125 -17.80 37.91 -10.77
C ALA A 125 -16.56 37.85 -9.86
N THR A 126 -16.36 36.74 -9.15
CA THR A 126 -15.21 36.56 -8.25
C THR A 126 -13.90 36.46 -9.02
N ALA A 127 -13.89 35.83 -10.19
CA ALA A 127 -12.71 35.79 -11.04
C ALA A 127 -12.30 37.18 -11.57
N LEU A 128 -13.25 38.11 -11.72
CA LEU A 128 -12.98 39.48 -12.20
C LEU A 128 -12.45 40.43 -11.11
N GLU A 129 -12.54 40.04 -9.83
CA GLU A 129 -12.05 40.83 -8.70
C GLU A 129 -10.51 40.91 -8.68
N GLY A 130 -9.82 39.88 -9.17
CA GLY A 130 -8.36 39.84 -9.21
C GLY A 130 -7.81 38.42 -9.31
N GLU A 131 -6.53 38.29 -9.66
CA GLU A 131 -5.85 37.00 -9.83
C GLU A 131 -5.80 36.21 -8.51
N GLU A 132 -5.67 36.90 -7.38
CA GLU A 132 -5.68 36.33 -6.04
C GLU A 132 -7.00 35.64 -5.71
N ARG A 133 -8.12 36.07 -6.31
CA ARG A 133 -9.47 35.52 -6.08
C ARG A 133 -9.82 34.34 -6.99
N ILE A 134 -8.97 33.98 -7.94
CA ILE A 134 -9.19 32.84 -8.83
C ILE A 134 -9.33 31.52 -8.05
N ASP A 135 -8.62 31.36 -6.93
CA ASP A 135 -8.80 30.16 -6.09
C ASP A 135 -10.25 30.05 -5.61
N ASP A 136 -10.77 31.11 -4.98
CA ASP A 136 -12.16 31.16 -4.50
C ASP A 136 -13.19 31.01 -5.63
N ALA A 137 -12.84 31.45 -6.85
CA ALA A 137 -13.75 31.42 -7.99
C ALA A 137 -13.91 30.01 -8.59
N VAL A 138 -12.89 29.15 -8.54
CA VAL A 138 -12.96 27.81 -9.13
C VAL A 138 -13.71 26.85 -8.18
N LEU A 139 -14.68 26.12 -8.70
CA LEU A 139 -15.53 25.23 -7.93
C LEU A 139 -15.53 23.82 -8.55
N SER A 140 -15.31 22.80 -7.72
CA SER A 140 -15.52 21.39 -8.09
C SER A 140 -16.90 20.94 -7.64
N VAL A 141 -17.68 20.39 -8.57
CA VAL A 141 -19.05 19.91 -8.31
C VAL A 141 -19.20 18.45 -8.74
N PRO A 142 -20.11 17.66 -8.14
CA PRO A 142 -20.42 16.32 -8.63
C PRO A 142 -20.83 16.31 -10.11
N ALA A 143 -20.68 15.18 -10.79
CA ALA A 143 -20.94 15.07 -12.24
C ALA A 143 -22.39 15.42 -12.66
N ASP A 144 -23.36 15.31 -11.74
CA ASP A 144 -24.75 15.73 -11.98
C ASP A 144 -24.96 17.25 -11.87
N GLY A 145 -23.93 18.00 -11.48
CA GLY A 145 -23.95 19.46 -11.36
C GLY A 145 -24.58 19.98 -10.07
N MET A 146 -24.92 19.14 -9.10
CA MET A 146 -25.62 19.58 -7.87
C MET A 146 -24.77 19.38 -6.61
N ILE A 147 -24.58 20.44 -5.83
CA ILE A 147 -24.01 20.36 -4.48
C ILE A 147 -25.14 20.13 -3.49
N ARG A 148 -25.02 19.07 -2.68
CA ARG A 148 -25.99 18.69 -1.66
C ARG A 148 -25.37 18.67 -0.27
N THR A 149 -26.20 18.91 0.75
CA THR A 149 -25.86 18.76 2.17
C THR A 149 -26.87 17.85 2.88
N ASN A 150 -26.68 17.57 4.17
CA ASN A 150 -27.56 16.71 4.98
C ASN A 150 -27.79 15.32 4.37
N PHE A 151 -26.70 14.57 4.14
CA PHE A 151 -26.74 13.22 3.54
C PHE A 151 -27.47 13.20 2.18
N ASP A 152 -27.07 14.10 1.28
CA ASP A 152 -27.61 14.23 -0.09
C ASP A 152 -29.10 14.60 -0.19
N ARG A 153 -29.68 15.20 0.86
CA ARG A 153 -31.11 15.58 0.87
C ARG A 153 -31.35 17.00 0.39
N ASP A 154 -30.50 17.93 0.79
CA ASP A 154 -30.73 19.37 0.58
C ASP A 154 -29.80 19.91 -0.50
N VAL A 155 -30.35 20.32 -1.64
CA VAL A 155 -29.60 20.96 -2.73
C VAL A 155 -29.24 22.39 -2.33
N VAL A 156 -27.94 22.68 -2.24
CA VAL A 156 -27.40 23.99 -1.85
C VAL A 156 -27.02 24.81 -3.09
N LEU A 157 -26.59 24.15 -4.16
CA LEU A 157 -26.29 24.80 -5.43
C LEU A 157 -26.61 23.82 -6.57
N ASP A 158 -27.36 24.31 -7.56
CA ASP A 158 -27.71 23.55 -8.76
C ASP A 158 -27.06 24.21 -9.97
N LEU A 159 -26.16 23.48 -10.64
CA LEU A 159 -25.48 23.86 -11.89
C LEU A 159 -25.75 22.80 -12.99
N SER A 160 -26.82 22.02 -12.85
CA SER A 160 -27.14 20.90 -13.75
C SER A 160 -27.59 21.36 -15.15
N THR A 161 -28.09 22.59 -15.28
CA THR A 161 -28.53 23.20 -16.55
C THR A 161 -27.81 24.51 -16.83
N GLU A 162 -27.72 24.90 -18.10
CA GLU A 162 -27.09 26.18 -18.47
C GLU A 162 -27.81 27.39 -17.84
N ASP A 163 -29.13 27.34 -17.70
CA ASP A 163 -29.90 28.42 -17.10
C ASP A 163 -29.60 28.58 -15.61
N HIS A 164 -29.49 27.47 -14.87
CA HIS A 164 -29.07 27.52 -13.47
C HIS A 164 -27.61 27.99 -13.32
N GLN A 165 -26.72 27.55 -14.22
CA GLN A 165 -25.33 28.02 -14.23
C GLN A 165 -25.21 29.52 -14.44
N ARG A 166 -25.94 30.07 -15.44
CA ARG A 166 -25.99 31.51 -15.72
C ARG A 166 -26.58 32.30 -14.56
N ALA A 167 -27.71 31.84 -14.02
CA ALA A 167 -28.38 32.48 -12.89
C ALA A 167 -27.49 32.53 -11.64
N ALA A 168 -26.68 31.49 -11.41
CA ALA A 168 -25.72 31.41 -10.31
C ALA A 168 -24.36 32.06 -10.62
N GLY A 169 -24.12 32.56 -11.84
CA GLY A 169 -22.87 33.23 -12.23
C GLY A 169 -21.67 32.30 -12.44
N TYR A 170 -21.89 31.01 -12.66
CA TYR A 170 -20.83 30.00 -12.84
C TYR A 170 -20.65 29.61 -14.30
N PHE A 171 -19.48 29.87 -14.86
CA PHE A 171 -19.11 29.44 -16.20
C PHE A 171 -18.49 28.03 -16.19
N PRO A 172 -18.95 27.08 -17.03
CA PRO A 172 -18.37 25.74 -17.13
C PRO A 172 -16.99 25.77 -17.80
N LEU A 173 -15.96 25.27 -17.11
CA LEU A 173 -14.59 25.28 -17.64
C LEU A 173 -14.38 24.34 -18.85
N SER A 174 -15.29 23.39 -19.08
CA SER A 174 -15.30 22.53 -20.27
C SER A 174 -15.49 23.30 -21.58
N LEU A 175 -16.05 24.52 -21.52
CA LEU A 175 -16.25 25.38 -22.68
C LEU A 175 -15.04 26.27 -22.98
N LEU A 176 -14.04 26.34 -22.09
CA LEU A 176 -12.94 27.30 -22.17
C LEU A 176 -12.21 27.30 -23.53
N TYR A 177 -12.01 26.13 -24.13
CA TYR A 177 -11.32 25.97 -25.42
C TYR A 177 -12.26 25.66 -26.60
N ASP A 178 -13.57 25.71 -26.40
CA ASP A 178 -14.58 25.67 -27.46
C ASP A 178 -15.16 27.07 -27.65
N SER A 179 -14.49 27.89 -28.48
CA SER A 179 -14.85 29.29 -28.67
C SER A 179 -16.31 29.48 -29.14
N ALA A 180 -16.85 28.56 -29.94
CA ALA A 180 -18.22 28.65 -30.42
C ALA A 180 -19.22 28.36 -29.29
N ALA A 181 -19.00 27.28 -28.54
CA ALA A 181 -19.86 26.91 -27.41
C ALA A 181 -19.76 27.92 -26.25
N ALA A 182 -18.56 28.41 -25.92
CA ALA A 182 -18.35 29.46 -24.91
C ALA A 182 -19.09 30.75 -25.28
N THR A 183 -18.94 31.21 -26.52
CA THR A 183 -19.66 32.41 -27.00
C THR A 183 -21.16 32.20 -26.95
N GLY A 184 -21.65 31.06 -27.44
CA GLY A 184 -23.07 30.70 -27.38
C GLY A 184 -23.62 30.70 -25.95
N TRP A 185 -22.88 30.13 -25.01
CA TRP A 185 -23.26 30.08 -23.61
C TRP A 185 -23.33 31.48 -22.99
N LEU A 186 -22.32 32.31 -23.24
CA LEU A 186 -22.19 33.66 -22.71
C LEU A 186 -23.20 34.65 -23.28
N LEU A 187 -23.63 34.47 -24.54
CA LEU A 187 -24.67 35.29 -25.16
C LEU A 187 -26.01 35.17 -24.41
N GLY A 188 -26.23 34.07 -23.68
CA GLY A 188 -27.38 33.85 -22.80
C GLY A 188 -27.35 34.64 -21.49
N LEU A 189 -26.25 35.31 -21.14
CA LEU A 189 -26.20 36.16 -19.94
C LEU A 189 -27.03 37.43 -20.13
N GLU A 190 -27.80 37.79 -19.10
CA GLU A 190 -28.52 39.06 -19.04
C GLU A 190 -27.55 40.24 -18.91
N ASP A 191 -26.51 40.08 -18.08
CA ASP A 191 -25.47 41.09 -17.87
C ASP A 191 -24.41 41.06 -18.99
N LYS A 192 -24.53 42.00 -19.93
CA LYS A 192 -23.59 42.15 -21.05
C LYS A 192 -22.24 42.74 -20.65
N ALA A 193 -22.17 43.47 -19.54
CA ALA A 193 -20.89 44.00 -19.03
C ALA A 193 -20.08 42.85 -18.44
N LEU A 194 -20.71 42.01 -17.60
CA LEU A 194 -20.09 40.80 -17.07
C LEU A 194 -19.57 39.89 -18.18
N PHE A 195 -20.35 39.69 -19.24
CA PHE A 195 -19.92 38.95 -20.43
C PHE A 195 -18.63 39.55 -21.04
N SER A 196 -18.64 40.83 -21.36
CA SER A 196 -17.52 41.50 -22.02
C SER A 196 -16.25 41.45 -21.17
N ASP A 197 -16.38 41.71 -19.87
CA ASP A 197 -15.26 41.74 -18.94
C ASP A 197 -14.69 40.33 -18.73
N PHE A 198 -15.55 39.33 -18.46
CA PHE A 198 -15.11 37.96 -18.26
C PHE A 198 -14.45 37.37 -19.53
N HIS A 199 -15.04 37.62 -20.70
CA HIS A 199 -14.47 37.16 -21.96
C HIS A 199 -13.10 37.77 -22.25
N SER A 200 -12.96 39.09 -22.10
CA SER A 200 -11.71 39.79 -22.43
C SER A 200 -10.60 39.58 -21.39
N ARG A 201 -10.92 39.58 -20.10
CA ARG A 201 -9.93 39.55 -19.01
C ARG A 201 -9.61 38.15 -18.49
N VAL A 202 -10.48 37.16 -18.68
CA VAL A 202 -10.26 35.80 -18.15
C VAL A 202 -10.16 34.78 -19.28
N LEU A 203 -11.19 34.69 -20.13
CA LEU A 203 -11.22 33.64 -21.16
C LEU A 203 -10.16 33.83 -22.24
N THR A 204 -9.97 35.07 -22.72
CA THR A 204 -8.99 35.36 -23.78
C THR A 204 -7.58 34.99 -23.30
N GLU A 205 -7.19 35.41 -22.10
CA GLU A 205 -5.86 35.11 -21.53
C GLU A 205 -5.66 33.60 -21.36
N ALA A 206 -6.60 32.92 -20.68
CA ALA A 206 -6.53 31.49 -20.47
C ALA A 206 -6.54 30.68 -21.79
N SER A 207 -7.27 31.13 -22.82
CA SER A 207 -7.33 30.44 -24.12
C SER A 207 -5.99 30.45 -24.89
N THR A 208 -5.12 31.41 -24.59
CA THR A 208 -3.78 31.53 -25.19
C THR A 208 -2.68 30.88 -24.36
N TYR A 209 -3.06 30.13 -23.32
CA TYR A 209 -2.12 29.46 -22.43
C TYR A 209 -1.24 28.46 -23.19
N THR A 210 0.07 28.56 -22.98
CA THR A 210 1.07 27.73 -23.66
C THR A 210 1.81 26.86 -22.65
N ILE A 211 2.14 25.63 -23.07
CA ILE A 211 2.92 24.70 -22.26
C ILE A 211 4.18 24.33 -23.05
N PRO A 212 5.38 24.53 -22.48
CA PRO A 212 6.61 24.06 -23.11
C PRO A 212 6.65 22.53 -23.13
N ALA A 213 7.23 21.96 -24.20
CA ALA A 213 7.53 20.54 -24.29
C ALA A 213 9.04 20.28 -24.39
N ILE A 214 9.45 19.07 -23.99
CA ILE A 214 10.70 18.44 -24.41
C ILE A 214 10.30 17.29 -25.33
N GLU A 215 10.63 17.41 -26.62
CA GLU A 215 10.35 16.41 -27.64
C GLU A 215 11.63 15.63 -27.92
N LEU A 216 11.61 14.34 -27.60
CA LEU A 216 12.70 13.40 -27.87
C LEU A 216 12.52 12.81 -29.27
N ASP A 217 13.60 12.79 -30.05
CA ASP A 217 13.56 12.23 -31.40
C ASP A 217 13.28 10.71 -31.37
N LYS A 218 12.71 10.21 -32.47
CA LYS A 218 12.45 8.76 -32.69
C LYS A 218 13.71 7.87 -32.73
N TYR A 219 14.90 8.46 -32.65
CA TYR A 219 16.20 7.76 -32.65
C TYR A 219 16.81 7.69 -31.24
N THR A 220 16.14 8.26 -30.23
CA THR A 220 16.63 8.31 -28.85
C THR A 220 16.66 6.90 -28.27
N THR A 221 17.78 6.52 -27.64
CA THR A 221 17.92 5.15 -27.11
C THR A 221 17.02 4.93 -25.90
N LYS A 222 16.56 3.69 -25.69
CA LYS A 222 15.74 3.30 -24.53
C LYS A 222 16.37 3.71 -23.19
N SER A 223 17.68 3.50 -23.05
CA SER A 223 18.43 3.90 -21.85
C SER A 223 18.42 5.41 -21.63
N ALA A 224 18.49 6.20 -22.70
CA ALA A 224 18.47 7.64 -22.61
C ALA A 224 17.07 8.18 -22.31
N VAL A 225 16.04 7.58 -22.93
CA VAL A 225 14.64 7.83 -22.55
C VAL A 225 14.49 7.59 -21.06
N ALA A 226 14.80 6.39 -20.54
CA ALA A 226 14.70 6.07 -19.11
C ALA A 226 15.49 7.03 -18.21
N THR A 227 16.71 7.43 -18.61
CA THR A 227 17.54 8.37 -17.84
C THR A 227 16.97 9.79 -17.81
N VAL A 228 16.49 10.29 -18.96
CA VAL A 228 15.87 11.62 -19.07
C VAL A 228 14.56 11.64 -18.28
N PHE A 229 13.77 10.57 -18.40
CA PHE A 229 12.59 10.34 -17.56
C PHE A 229 12.91 10.38 -16.06
N GLU A 230 13.92 9.64 -15.60
CA GLU A 230 14.30 9.59 -14.19
C GLU A 230 14.70 10.97 -13.65
N LYS A 231 15.47 11.75 -14.44
CA LYS A 231 15.96 13.07 -14.02
C LYS A 231 14.89 14.16 -14.04
N VAL A 232 13.99 14.15 -15.02
CA VAL A 232 12.98 15.21 -15.20
C VAL A 232 11.74 14.97 -14.34
N ASN A 233 11.47 13.73 -13.93
CA ASN A 233 10.31 13.36 -13.14
C ASN A 233 10.47 13.63 -11.62
N THR A 234 11.12 14.74 -11.28
CA THR A 234 11.38 15.18 -9.90
C THR A 234 10.27 16.07 -9.34
N GLY A 235 9.43 16.69 -10.19
CA GLY A 235 8.31 17.56 -9.77
C GLY A 235 6.92 16.90 -9.77
N GLY A 236 6.77 15.71 -10.39
CA GLY A 236 5.54 14.92 -10.44
C GLY A 236 5.47 13.84 -9.35
N LEU A 237 4.46 12.96 -9.40
CA LEU A 237 4.45 11.76 -8.54
C LEU A 237 5.41 10.75 -9.20
N PRO A 238 6.63 10.54 -8.67
CA PRO A 238 7.75 9.93 -9.39
C PRO A 238 7.40 8.52 -9.87
N LEU A 239 7.92 8.11 -11.03
CA LEU A 239 7.80 6.72 -11.47
C LEU A 239 8.57 5.82 -10.51
N ASN A 240 7.97 4.69 -10.15
CA ASN A 240 8.63 3.69 -9.31
C ASN A 240 9.53 2.76 -10.15
N VAL A 241 10.34 1.96 -9.46
CA VAL A 241 11.30 1.03 -10.09
C VAL A 241 10.63 0.06 -11.06
N PHE A 242 9.42 -0.38 -10.73
CA PHE A 242 8.65 -1.31 -11.54
C PHE A 242 8.25 -0.72 -12.90
N GLU A 243 7.86 0.56 -12.95
CA GLU A 243 7.50 1.24 -14.20
C GLU A 243 8.72 1.41 -15.10
N LEU A 244 9.89 1.74 -14.53
CA LEU A 244 11.15 1.82 -15.28
C LEU A 244 11.54 0.46 -15.87
N LEU A 245 11.45 -0.62 -15.09
CA LEU A 245 11.74 -1.97 -15.60
C LEU A 245 10.74 -2.43 -16.65
N THR A 246 9.46 -2.06 -16.52
CA THR A 246 8.45 -2.38 -17.54
C THR A 246 8.85 -1.79 -18.90
N ALA A 247 9.33 -0.54 -18.92
CA ALA A 247 9.82 0.11 -20.14
C ALA A 247 11.10 -0.56 -20.69
N VAL A 248 11.99 -1.01 -19.80
CA VAL A 248 13.22 -1.74 -20.21
C VAL A 248 12.88 -3.10 -20.81
N PHE A 249 11.99 -3.88 -20.19
CA PHE A 249 11.65 -5.24 -20.62
C PHE A 249 10.80 -5.29 -21.88
N ALA A 250 9.85 -4.36 -22.05
CA ALA A 250 9.07 -4.23 -23.29
C ALA A 250 9.96 -3.94 -24.51
N GLY A 251 11.22 -3.55 -24.30
CA GLY A 251 12.19 -3.29 -25.34
C GLY A 251 13.10 -4.47 -25.71
N ASP A 252 12.91 -5.67 -25.18
CA ASP A 252 13.81 -6.78 -25.41
C ASP A 252 13.65 -7.39 -26.82
N ARG A 253 14.72 -7.33 -27.63
CA ARG A 253 14.68 -7.77 -29.03
C ARG A 253 14.60 -9.29 -29.17
N GLU A 254 15.32 -10.02 -28.33
CA GLU A 254 15.37 -11.49 -28.41
C GLU A 254 14.02 -12.09 -28.04
N TYR A 255 13.36 -11.53 -27.03
CA TYR A 255 12.00 -11.92 -26.67
C TYR A 255 11.02 -11.66 -27.82
N TYR A 256 11.03 -10.46 -28.42
CA TYR A 256 10.14 -10.14 -29.53
C TYR A 256 10.36 -11.06 -30.74
N GLU A 257 11.62 -11.30 -31.13
CA GLU A 257 11.96 -12.19 -32.25
C GLU A 257 11.45 -13.62 -32.02
N LYS A 258 11.43 -14.08 -30.77
CA LYS A 258 10.97 -15.42 -30.39
C LYS A 258 9.45 -15.54 -30.23
N HIS A 259 8.79 -14.53 -29.66
CA HIS A 259 7.37 -14.59 -29.25
C HIS A 259 6.43 -13.80 -30.17
N GLY A 260 6.97 -12.98 -31.08
CA GLY A 260 6.19 -12.11 -31.97
C GLY A 260 5.48 -10.94 -31.26
N THR A 261 5.69 -10.78 -29.95
CA THR A 261 5.11 -9.73 -29.09
C THR A 261 6.13 -9.32 -28.03
N ASP A 262 6.05 -8.07 -27.56
CA ASP A 262 6.91 -7.55 -26.50
C ASP A 262 6.51 -8.11 -25.12
N PHE A 263 7.48 -8.31 -24.23
CA PHE A 263 7.20 -8.75 -22.87
C PHE A 263 6.57 -7.61 -22.05
N ARG A 264 5.49 -7.90 -21.32
CA ARG A 264 4.75 -6.92 -20.54
C ARG A 264 4.81 -7.27 -19.06
N LEU A 265 5.74 -6.64 -18.33
CA LEU A 265 5.95 -6.88 -16.90
C LEU A 265 4.67 -6.67 -16.05
N ASN A 266 3.83 -5.70 -16.42
CA ASN A 266 2.56 -5.49 -15.72
C ASN A 266 1.57 -6.66 -15.91
N ASP A 267 1.47 -7.23 -17.12
CA ASP A 267 0.60 -8.37 -17.39
C ASP A 267 1.07 -9.60 -16.60
N ASP A 268 2.38 -9.83 -16.56
CA ASP A 268 3.00 -10.91 -15.79
C ASP A 268 2.86 -10.71 -14.27
N TRP A 269 2.90 -9.46 -13.79
CA TRP A 269 2.57 -9.15 -12.40
C TRP A 269 1.10 -9.41 -12.08
N GLN A 270 0.16 -9.11 -12.99
CA GLN A 270 -1.25 -9.48 -12.78
C GLN A 270 -1.41 -11.00 -12.71
N GLU A 271 -0.72 -11.77 -13.55
CA GLU A 271 -0.70 -13.24 -13.43
C GLU A 271 -0.20 -13.69 -12.05
N THR A 272 0.89 -13.08 -11.58
CA THR A 272 1.44 -13.32 -10.23
C THR A 272 0.40 -13.03 -9.15
N ARG A 273 -0.31 -11.89 -9.25
CA ARG A 273 -1.37 -11.54 -8.30
C ARG A 273 -2.53 -12.52 -8.33
N THR A 274 -2.96 -12.97 -9.50
CA THR A 274 -4.01 -14.00 -9.64
C THR A 274 -3.61 -15.30 -8.94
N LYS A 275 -2.35 -15.73 -9.09
CA LYS A 275 -1.82 -16.91 -8.35
C LYS A 275 -1.84 -16.69 -6.83
N PHE A 276 -1.60 -15.47 -6.37
CA PHE A 276 -1.56 -15.12 -4.95
C PHE A 276 -2.94 -14.81 -4.33
N GLU A 277 -3.97 -14.60 -5.15
CA GLU A 277 -5.30 -14.18 -4.70
C GLU A 277 -5.91 -15.11 -3.64
N GLN A 278 -5.69 -16.42 -3.78
CA GLN A 278 -6.19 -17.43 -2.83
C GLN A 278 -5.43 -17.47 -1.47
N TYR A 279 -4.35 -16.70 -1.33
CA TYR A 279 -3.50 -16.64 -0.13
C TYR A 279 -3.57 -15.24 0.51
N PRO A 280 -4.46 -14.99 1.48
CA PRO A 280 -4.64 -13.67 2.08
C PRO A 280 -3.35 -13.05 2.63
N VAL A 281 -2.46 -13.87 3.21
CA VAL A 281 -1.15 -13.42 3.73
C VAL A 281 -0.22 -12.81 2.67
N LEU A 282 -0.47 -13.04 1.38
CA LEU A 282 0.30 -12.46 0.27
C LEU A 282 -0.33 -11.18 -0.30
N HIS A 283 -1.52 -10.78 0.14
CA HIS A 283 -2.23 -9.62 -0.43
C HIS A 283 -1.50 -8.29 -0.20
N GLY A 284 -0.68 -8.21 0.84
CA GLY A 284 0.17 -7.05 1.11
C GLY A 284 1.50 -7.03 0.35
N LEU A 285 1.82 -8.04 -0.46
CA LEU A 285 3.07 -8.09 -1.22
C LEU A 285 3.02 -7.12 -2.41
N GLU A 286 3.98 -6.21 -2.48
CA GLU A 286 4.08 -5.24 -3.56
C GLU A 286 4.95 -5.75 -4.72
N ASN A 287 4.77 -5.17 -5.90
CA ASN A 287 5.58 -5.53 -7.07
C ASN A 287 7.07 -5.26 -6.87
N THR A 288 7.42 -4.24 -6.07
CA THR A 288 8.80 -3.93 -5.70
C THR A 288 9.40 -4.99 -4.79
N ASP A 289 8.61 -5.59 -3.89
CA ASP A 289 9.07 -6.69 -3.03
C ASP A 289 9.42 -7.92 -3.86
N PHE A 290 8.57 -8.24 -4.82
CA PHE A 290 8.81 -9.34 -5.76
C PHE A 290 10.06 -9.09 -6.61
N LEU A 291 10.23 -7.86 -7.14
CA LEU A 291 11.44 -7.48 -7.87
C LEU A 291 12.70 -7.50 -7.01
N GLN A 292 12.61 -7.15 -5.71
CA GLN A 292 13.72 -7.32 -4.77
C GLN A 292 14.12 -8.81 -4.67
N ALA A 293 13.16 -9.73 -4.56
CA ALA A 293 13.43 -11.16 -4.55
C ALA A 293 14.13 -11.63 -5.86
N VAL A 294 13.65 -11.18 -7.02
CA VAL A 294 14.29 -11.46 -8.32
C VAL A 294 15.73 -10.93 -8.36
N THR A 295 15.95 -9.70 -7.89
CA THR A 295 17.26 -9.05 -7.89
C THR A 295 18.25 -9.78 -6.99
N LEU A 296 17.80 -10.25 -5.84
CA LEU A 296 18.60 -11.04 -4.92
C LEU A 296 19.07 -12.36 -5.55
N LEU A 297 18.19 -13.08 -6.26
CA LEU A 297 18.55 -14.32 -6.96
C LEU A 297 19.46 -14.06 -8.17
N ALA A 298 19.15 -13.03 -8.97
CA ALA A 298 19.93 -12.67 -10.15
C ALA A 298 21.37 -12.25 -9.78
N THR A 299 21.51 -11.37 -8.78
CA THR A 299 22.83 -10.93 -8.30
C THR A 299 23.60 -12.07 -7.64
N ARG A 300 22.93 -12.96 -6.92
CA ARG A 300 23.55 -14.18 -6.38
C ARG A 300 24.04 -15.13 -7.48
N LYS A 301 23.28 -15.34 -8.56
CA LYS A 301 23.71 -16.15 -9.71
C LYS A 301 24.99 -15.57 -10.33
N ARG A 302 24.98 -14.27 -10.62
CA ARG A 302 26.17 -13.55 -11.15
C ARG A 302 27.37 -13.63 -10.20
N TYR A 303 27.14 -13.53 -8.89
CA TYR A 303 28.20 -13.71 -7.88
C TYR A 303 28.80 -15.12 -7.90
N SER A 304 27.94 -16.13 -8.07
CA SER A 304 28.35 -17.54 -8.11
C SER A 304 29.15 -17.87 -9.38
N ASP A 305 28.78 -17.24 -10.51
CA ASP A 305 29.38 -17.45 -11.82
C ASP A 305 30.66 -16.60 -12.05
N SER A 306 30.90 -15.57 -11.23
CA SER A 306 32.05 -14.67 -11.37
C SER A 306 33.34 -15.25 -10.75
N GLU A 307 34.43 -15.26 -11.52
CA GLU A 307 35.78 -15.53 -11.01
C GLU A 307 36.31 -14.38 -10.12
N ASP A 308 35.87 -13.15 -10.38
CA ASP A 308 36.21 -11.96 -9.57
C ASP A 308 35.04 -11.59 -8.64
N ARG A 309 35.06 -12.17 -7.44
CA ARG A 309 34.06 -11.95 -6.40
C ARG A 309 34.15 -10.58 -5.71
N ARG A 310 35.11 -9.71 -6.08
CA ARG A 310 35.24 -8.36 -5.51
C ARG A 310 34.36 -7.32 -6.19
N THR A 311 33.90 -7.58 -7.42
CA THR A 311 33.18 -6.60 -8.25
C THR A 311 31.68 -6.88 -8.37
N VAL A 312 31.25 -8.10 -8.08
CA VAL A 312 29.83 -8.48 -8.03
C VAL A 312 29.45 -8.65 -6.56
N ALA A 313 28.39 -7.99 -6.13
CA ALA A 313 27.84 -8.14 -4.79
C ALA A 313 26.37 -8.52 -4.89
N LEU A 314 25.89 -9.31 -3.94
CA LEU A 314 24.46 -9.51 -3.74
C LEU A 314 23.83 -8.17 -3.33
N SER A 315 22.68 -7.84 -3.91
CA SER A 315 22.00 -6.58 -3.60
C SER A 315 20.49 -6.71 -3.77
N ALA A 316 19.76 -5.97 -2.92
CA ALA A 316 18.32 -5.73 -3.03
C ALA A 316 18.01 -4.24 -3.23
N LYS A 317 19.03 -3.41 -3.45
CA LYS A 317 18.87 -1.96 -3.55
C LYS A 317 18.16 -1.56 -4.83
N ARG A 318 17.38 -0.48 -4.76
CA ARG A 318 16.70 0.14 -5.91
C ARG A 318 17.58 0.29 -7.15
N GLU A 319 18.81 0.77 -6.99
CA GLU A 319 19.76 0.98 -8.09
C GLU A 319 20.16 -0.31 -8.82
N ASP A 320 20.15 -1.45 -8.13
CA ASP A 320 20.49 -2.75 -8.69
C ASP A 320 19.27 -3.45 -9.28
N ILE A 321 18.07 -3.21 -8.74
CA ILE A 321 16.82 -3.66 -9.37
C ILE A 321 16.72 -3.09 -10.80
N LEU A 322 17.10 -1.81 -11.01
CA LEU A 322 17.10 -1.19 -12.35
C LEU A 322 18.12 -1.79 -13.34
N LYS A 323 19.07 -2.60 -12.86
CA LYS A 323 20.04 -3.33 -13.70
C LYS A 323 19.59 -4.74 -14.04
N LEU A 324 18.37 -5.13 -13.67
CA LEU A 324 17.80 -6.41 -14.11
C LEU A 324 17.61 -6.41 -15.63
N THR A 325 17.97 -7.53 -16.26
CA THR A 325 17.60 -7.83 -17.65
C THR A 325 16.30 -8.63 -17.67
N LEU A 326 15.64 -8.71 -18.84
CA LEU A 326 14.46 -9.56 -18.99
C LEU A 326 14.80 -11.04 -18.75
N ALA A 327 15.99 -11.49 -19.19
CA ALA A 327 16.46 -12.85 -18.94
C ALA A 327 16.58 -13.15 -17.44
N ASP A 328 17.15 -12.22 -16.65
CA ASP A 328 17.21 -12.39 -15.19
C ASP A 328 15.82 -12.52 -14.57
N TYR A 329 14.84 -11.74 -15.05
CA TYR A 329 13.47 -11.81 -14.57
C TYR A 329 12.81 -13.16 -14.89
N LEU A 330 12.90 -13.59 -16.14
CA LEU A 330 12.31 -14.83 -16.62
C LEU A 330 12.94 -16.07 -15.97
N ASP A 331 14.22 -16.03 -15.61
CA ASP A 331 14.89 -17.11 -14.88
C ASP A 331 14.28 -17.36 -13.49
N TRP A 332 13.76 -16.32 -12.83
CA TRP A 332 13.39 -16.37 -11.41
C TRP A 332 11.91 -16.15 -11.11
N VAL A 333 11.12 -15.65 -12.06
CA VAL A 333 9.70 -15.33 -11.84
C VAL A 333 8.88 -16.55 -11.39
N ASP A 334 8.98 -17.68 -12.07
CA ASP A 334 8.21 -18.88 -11.72
C ASP A 334 8.71 -19.57 -10.44
N PRO A 335 10.04 -19.78 -10.24
CA PRO A 335 10.55 -20.28 -8.97
C PRO A 335 10.11 -19.43 -7.77
N LEU A 336 10.07 -18.10 -7.93
CA LEU A 336 9.61 -17.21 -6.85
C LEU A 336 8.11 -17.28 -6.64
N ARG A 337 7.29 -17.37 -7.69
CA ARG A 337 5.83 -17.59 -7.55
C ARG A 337 5.55 -18.82 -6.71
N GLU A 338 6.23 -19.93 -6.99
CA GLU A 338 6.12 -21.16 -6.21
C GLU A 338 6.63 -20.98 -4.77
N ALA A 339 7.75 -20.28 -4.58
CA ALA A 339 8.32 -20.05 -3.26
C ALA A 339 7.46 -19.13 -2.37
N PHE A 340 6.79 -18.12 -2.93
CA PHE A 340 5.84 -17.28 -2.18
C PHE A 340 4.56 -18.05 -1.81
N VAL A 341 4.07 -18.93 -2.70
CA VAL A 341 2.99 -19.86 -2.36
C VAL A 341 3.40 -20.77 -1.21
N TRP A 342 4.60 -21.35 -1.27
CA TRP A 342 5.16 -22.12 -0.17
C TRP A 342 5.29 -21.29 1.11
N ALA A 343 5.69 -20.02 1.02
CA ALA A 343 5.79 -19.14 2.18
C ALA A 343 4.42 -18.88 2.83
N ALA A 344 3.33 -18.84 2.04
CA ALA A 344 1.98 -18.74 2.57
C ALA A 344 1.57 -19.97 3.38
N ASP A 345 1.94 -21.17 2.95
CA ASP A 345 1.71 -22.41 3.70
C ASP A 345 2.61 -22.48 4.95
N PHE A 346 3.87 -22.07 4.81
CA PHE A 346 4.81 -21.94 5.93
C PHE A 346 4.30 -20.98 7.02
N LEU A 347 3.62 -19.89 6.65
CA LEU A 347 2.93 -19.00 7.58
C LEU A 347 1.67 -19.63 8.19
N ALA A 348 0.89 -20.35 7.40
CA ALA A 348 -0.32 -21.02 7.87
C ALA A 348 0.00 -22.09 8.94
N ASP A 349 1.11 -22.82 8.78
CA ASP A 349 1.62 -23.77 9.79
C ASP A 349 1.95 -23.07 11.13
N ARG A 350 2.17 -21.76 11.12
CA ARG A 350 2.40 -20.92 12.32
C ARG A 350 1.22 -20.01 12.64
N HIS A 351 0.04 -20.39 12.17
CA HIS A 351 -1.21 -19.77 12.56
C HIS A 351 -1.31 -18.29 12.16
N ILE A 352 -0.63 -17.92 11.06
CA ILE A 352 -0.74 -16.61 10.41
C ILE A 352 -1.54 -16.80 9.13
N PHE A 353 -2.77 -16.29 9.10
CA PHE A 353 -3.74 -16.63 8.04
C PHE A 353 -4.20 -15.44 7.19
N ASP A 354 -4.00 -14.22 7.66
CA ASP A 354 -4.48 -13.00 7.03
C ASP A 354 -3.38 -11.94 6.90
N ASN A 355 -3.49 -11.08 5.89
CA ASN A 355 -2.56 -9.98 5.64
C ASN A 355 -2.38 -9.07 6.87
N GLY A 356 -3.47 -8.77 7.59
CA GLY A 356 -3.43 -7.92 8.79
C GLY A 356 -2.56 -8.51 9.91
N PHE A 357 -2.40 -9.83 9.94
CA PHE A 357 -1.63 -10.55 10.96
C PHE A 357 -0.23 -10.97 10.51
N VAL A 358 0.18 -10.69 9.27
CA VAL A 358 1.57 -10.84 8.86
C VAL A 358 2.42 -9.84 9.67
N PRO A 359 3.39 -10.31 10.49
CA PRO A 359 4.16 -9.41 11.34
C PRO A 359 5.05 -8.46 10.53
N TYR A 360 5.79 -9.01 9.56
CA TYR A 360 6.62 -8.26 8.63
C TYR A 360 6.44 -8.77 7.20
N PRO A 361 5.64 -8.08 6.36
CA PRO A 361 5.52 -8.44 4.94
C PRO A 361 6.89 -8.47 4.24
N LYS A 362 7.79 -7.57 4.62
CA LYS A 362 9.17 -7.50 4.09
C LYS A 362 10.00 -8.76 4.35
N GLN A 363 9.74 -9.52 5.42
CA GLN A 363 10.47 -10.76 5.71
C GLN A 363 10.07 -11.91 4.77
N LEU A 364 8.93 -11.79 4.06
CA LEU A 364 8.54 -12.76 3.03
C LEU A 364 9.51 -12.80 1.85
N VAL A 365 10.15 -11.66 1.54
CA VAL A 365 11.14 -11.54 0.46
C VAL A 365 12.32 -12.50 0.67
N PRO A 366 13.12 -12.38 1.76
CA PRO A 366 14.22 -13.32 2.00
C PRO A 366 13.71 -14.74 2.25
N LEU A 367 12.54 -14.95 2.86
CA LEU A 367 11.98 -16.29 3.06
C LEU A 367 11.75 -17.03 1.73
N ALA A 368 11.13 -16.37 0.75
CA ALA A 368 10.91 -16.93 -0.57
C ALA A 368 12.24 -17.18 -1.31
N VAL A 369 13.19 -16.25 -1.24
CA VAL A 369 14.52 -16.43 -1.86
C VAL A 369 15.28 -17.60 -1.23
N ILE A 370 15.26 -17.73 0.10
CA ILE A 370 15.88 -18.85 0.83
C ILE A 370 15.24 -20.17 0.40
N LYS A 371 13.91 -20.22 0.25
CA LYS A 371 13.21 -21.40 -0.28
C LYS A 371 13.68 -21.77 -1.69
N VAL A 372 13.87 -20.79 -2.59
CA VAL A 372 14.42 -21.07 -3.93
C VAL A 372 15.83 -21.64 -3.85
N ILE A 373 16.70 -21.08 -2.98
CA ILE A 373 18.09 -21.52 -2.84
C ILE A 373 18.19 -22.94 -2.27
N MET A 374 17.39 -23.25 -1.23
CA MET A 374 17.40 -24.56 -0.57
C MET A 374 16.60 -25.62 -1.34
N GLY A 375 15.73 -25.21 -2.26
CA GLY A 375 14.86 -26.11 -3.02
C GLY A 375 13.98 -26.96 -2.09
N LYS A 376 13.92 -28.27 -2.37
CA LYS A 376 13.13 -29.24 -1.60
C LYS A 376 13.66 -29.49 -0.17
N ASP A 377 14.94 -29.20 0.07
CA ASP A 377 15.56 -29.51 1.36
C ASP A 377 15.10 -28.56 2.48
N ALA A 378 14.49 -27.41 2.10
CA ALA A 378 13.82 -26.50 3.03
C ALA A 378 12.69 -27.15 3.84
N ASP A 379 12.10 -28.23 3.33
CA ASP A 379 10.97 -28.94 3.93
C ASP A 379 11.40 -30.10 4.84
N LEU A 380 12.69 -30.46 4.82
CA LEU A 380 13.24 -31.47 5.72
C LEU A 380 13.15 -30.97 7.18
N LEU A 381 12.87 -31.87 8.12
CA LEU A 381 12.60 -31.53 9.53
C LEU A 381 13.64 -30.58 10.14
N GLY A 382 14.92 -30.94 10.07
CA GLY A 382 16.01 -30.14 10.65
C GLY A 382 16.16 -28.74 10.01
N PRO A 383 16.32 -28.64 8.68
CA PRO A 383 16.31 -27.36 8.00
C PRO A 383 15.07 -26.51 8.26
N ARG A 384 13.87 -27.11 8.24
CA ARG A 384 12.62 -26.42 8.53
C ARG A 384 12.59 -25.84 9.94
N GLU A 385 13.02 -26.58 10.96
CA GLU A 385 13.12 -26.09 12.35
C GLU A 385 14.09 -24.90 12.47
N ARG A 386 15.23 -24.96 11.77
CA ARG A 386 16.19 -23.84 11.72
C ARG A 386 15.60 -22.61 11.03
N LEU A 387 14.88 -22.78 9.93
CA LEU A 387 14.15 -21.71 9.26
C LEU A 387 13.05 -21.11 10.16
N VAL A 388 12.34 -21.95 10.92
CA VAL A 388 11.35 -21.49 11.91
C VAL A 388 12.00 -20.61 12.98
N ARG A 389 13.16 -21.02 13.51
CA ARG A 389 13.92 -20.23 14.47
C ARG A 389 14.36 -18.87 13.90
N TRP A 390 14.92 -18.87 12.68
CA TRP A 390 15.30 -17.63 11.99
C TRP A 390 14.09 -16.70 11.80
N PHE A 391 12.96 -17.26 11.36
CA PHE A 391 11.72 -16.52 11.16
C PHE A 391 11.26 -15.83 12.45
N TRP A 392 11.17 -16.57 13.56
CA TRP A 392 10.76 -16.02 14.85
C TRP A 392 11.76 -15.02 15.43
N CYS A 393 13.06 -15.24 15.28
CA CYS A 393 14.08 -14.26 15.68
C CYS A 393 13.92 -12.94 14.93
N GLY A 394 13.61 -13.00 13.62
CA GLY A 394 13.35 -11.81 12.83
C GLY A 394 12.13 -11.01 13.30
N ILE A 395 11.05 -11.70 13.71
CA ILE A 395 9.80 -11.08 14.16
C ILE A 395 9.93 -10.53 15.58
N LEU A 396 10.33 -11.38 16.52
CA LEU A 396 10.37 -11.06 17.94
C LEU A 396 11.56 -10.15 18.29
N GLY A 397 12.64 -10.19 17.51
CA GLY A 397 13.71 -9.20 17.58
C GLY A 397 13.43 -7.91 16.80
N GLU A 398 12.24 -7.77 16.19
CA GLU A 398 11.78 -6.59 15.44
C GLU A 398 12.75 -6.11 14.34
N LEU A 399 13.46 -7.05 13.70
CA LEU A 399 14.61 -6.76 12.84
C LEU A 399 14.25 -6.30 11.41
N TYR A 400 12.97 -6.32 11.04
CA TYR A 400 12.49 -5.93 9.70
C TYR A 400 11.66 -4.64 9.68
N GLY A 401 11.65 -3.87 10.77
CA GLY A 401 10.96 -2.57 10.83
C GLY A 401 11.72 -1.39 10.18
N GLY A 402 13.05 -1.52 9.98
CA GLY A 402 13.92 -0.46 9.45
C GLY A 402 14.44 -0.71 8.02
N THR A 403 15.64 -0.22 7.70
CA THR A 403 16.29 -0.50 6.39
C THR A 403 16.59 -2.00 6.25
N THR A 404 15.86 -2.69 5.36
CA THR A 404 15.91 -4.15 5.23
C THR A 404 16.85 -4.66 4.16
N ASP A 405 17.26 -3.84 3.18
CA ASP A 405 18.02 -4.28 2.01
C ASP A 405 19.33 -5.00 2.38
N SER A 406 20.10 -4.45 3.34
CA SER A 406 21.35 -5.07 3.80
C SER A 406 21.13 -6.35 4.60
N ARG A 407 19.98 -6.47 5.27
CA ARG A 407 19.59 -7.67 6.02
C ARG A 407 19.15 -8.79 5.10
N PHE A 408 18.40 -8.48 4.05
CA PHE A 408 18.05 -9.47 3.02
C PHE A 408 19.29 -10.13 2.42
N VAL A 409 20.28 -9.32 2.03
CA VAL A 409 21.55 -9.81 1.52
C VAL A 409 22.22 -10.75 2.52
N ARG A 410 22.34 -10.31 3.78
CA ARG A 410 22.97 -11.10 4.84
C ARG A 410 22.23 -12.40 5.14
N ASP A 411 20.91 -12.37 5.19
CA ASP A 411 20.08 -13.57 5.41
C ASP A 411 20.29 -14.59 4.28
N ILE A 412 20.37 -14.12 3.04
CA ILE A 412 20.58 -14.99 1.87
C ILE A 412 21.97 -15.61 1.86
N GLU A 413 22.98 -14.90 2.35
CA GLU A 413 24.35 -15.42 2.48
C GLU A 413 24.48 -16.44 3.62
N GLN A 414 23.80 -16.21 4.75
CA GLN A 414 24.03 -16.96 5.99
C GLN A 414 23.01 -18.08 6.24
N VAL A 415 21.73 -17.84 5.97
CA VAL A 415 20.65 -18.74 6.41
C VAL A 415 20.62 -20.06 5.63
N PRO A 416 20.75 -20.11 4.29
CA PRO A 416 20.66 -21.39 3.57
C PRO A 416 21.70 -22.41 4.03
N SER A 417 22.99 -22.04 4.07
CA SER A 417 24.07 -22.94 4.46
C SER A 417 23.98 -23.37 5.94
N TRP A 418 23.60 -22.45 6.83
CA TRP A 418 23.34 -22.77 8.24
C TRP A 418 22.12 -23.69 8.41
N ALA A 419 21.02 -23.40 7.70
CA ALA A 419 19.80 -24.19 7.75
C ALA A 419 20.01 -25.60 7.16
N LEU A 420 20.90 -25.79 6.20
CA LEU A 420 21.26 -27.11 5.69
C LEU A 420 22.30 -27.85 6.55
N GLY A 421 22.91 -27.17 7.53
CA GLY A 421 23.95 -27.75 8.40
C GLY A 421 25.34 -27.79 7.75
N GLU A 422 25.53 -27.03 6.66
CA GLU A 422 26.81 -26.86 5.97
C GLU A 422 27.71 -25.85 6.69
N SER A 423 27.11 -24.89 7.41
CA SER A 423 27.79 -23.91 8.24
C SER A 423 27.38 -24.04 9.71
N THR A 424 28.34 -23.87 10.62
CA THR A 424 28.10 -23.77 12.07
C THR A 424 27.95 -22.32 12.54
N GLU A 425 28.21 -21.33 11.68
CA GLU A 425 28.05 -19.92 12.01
C GLU A 425 26.55 -19.57 12.10
N VAL A 426 26.13 -19.05 13.25
CA VAL A 426 24.74 -18.66 13.48
C VAL A 426 24.46 -17.37 12.68
N PRO A 427 23.38 -17.30 11.88
CA PRO A 427 23.01 -16.11 11.14
C PRO A 427 22.84 -14.91 12.08
N ARG A 428 23.28 -13.72 11.64
CA ARG A 428 23.19 -12.51 12.47
C ARG A 428 21.75 -12.16 12.84
N THR A 429 20.77 -12.44 12.00
CA THR A 429 19.35 -12.23 12.36
C THR A 429 18.94 -13.03 13.61
N ILE A 430 19.57 -14.18 13.88
CA ILE A 430 19.38 -14.93 15.14
C ILE A 430 20.27 -14.35 16.26
N GLY A 431 21.53 -14.01 15.94
CA GLY A 431 22.47 -13.43 16.89
C GLY A 431 22.01 -12.10 17.50
N ASP A 432 21.57 -11.18 16.64
CA ASP A 432 21.17 -9.81 16.95
C ASP A 432 19.76 -9.74 17.58
N ALA A 433 18.91 -10.74 17.34
CA ALA A 433 17.53 -10.73 17.84
C ALA A 433 17.47 -10.78 19.37
N THR A 434 16.86 -9.78 19.98
CA THR A 434 16.70 -9.69 21.43
C THR A 434 15.24 -9.41 21.74
N PHE A 435 14.70 -10.09 22.75
CA PHE A 435 13.37 -9.84 23.29
C PHE A 435 13.49 -9.84 24.81
N VAL A 436 13.14 -8.73 25.44
CA VAL A 436 13.22 -8.53 26.91
C VAL A 436 11.83 -8.66 27.53
N GLU A 437 11.77 -9.00 28.82
CA GLU A 437 10.50 -9.22 29.52
C GLU A 437 9.62 -7.96 29.54
N SER A 438 10.21 -6.79 29.80
CA SER A 438 9.52 -5.49 29.74
C SER A 438 8.84 -5.23 28.39
N ARG A 439 9.31 -5.84 27.28
CA ARG A 439 8.65 -5.74 25.97
C ARG A 439 7.19 -6.18 26.06
N LEU A 440 6.87 -7.25 26.80
CA LEU A 440 5.48 -7.73 26.93
C LEU A 440 4.54 -6.67 27.50
N HIS A 441 5.03 -5.77 28.35
CA HIS A 441 4.24 -4.68 28.92
C HIS A 441 3.93 -3.60 27.88
N SER A 442 4.92 -3.26 27.05
CA SER A 442 4.79 -2.24 26.00
C SER A 442 3.97 -2.70 24.78
N LEU A 443 3.80 -4.00 24.57
CA LEU A 443 3.02 -4.57 23.46
C LEU A 443 1.52 -4.37 23.65
N ARG A 444 1.02 -3.17 23.32
CA ARG A 444 -0.39 -2.78 23.49
C ARG A 444 -1.24 -2.88 22.22
N THR A 445 -0.63 -2.71 21.05
CA THR A 445 -1.33 -2.56 19.77
C THR A 445 -1.08 -3.71 18.82
N ARG A 446 -2.11 -4.06 18.03
CA ARG A 446 -2.03 -5.08 16.98
C ARG A 446 -1.14 -4.72 15.80
N ASN A 447 -0.64 -3.49 15.74
CA ASN A 447 0.24 -3.04 14.66
C ASN A 447 1.69 -3.50 14.87
N SER A 448 2.11 -3.76 16.12
CA SER A 448 3.45 -4.29 16.40
C SER A 448 3.64 -5.68 15.83
N ALA A 449 4.80 -5.91 15.21
CA ALA A 449 5.17 -7.22 14.67
C ALA A 449 5.36 -8.25 15.79
N ALA A 450 6.04 -7.87 16.88
CA ALA A 450 6.20 -8.74 18.05
C ALA A 450 4.85 -9.10 18.67
N TYR A 451 3.90 -8.16 18.72
CA TYR A 451 2.53 -8.43 19.17
C TYR A 451 1.85 -9.50 18.31
N LYS A 452 1.86 -9.34 16.98
CA LYS A 452 1.33 -10.34 16.04
C LYS A 452 2.04 -11.69 16.17
N GLY A 453 3.34 -11.66 16.44
CA GLY A 453 4.15 -12.86 16.64
C GLY A 453 3.76 -13.65 17.89
N VAL A 454 3.67 -12.99 19.05
CA VAL A 454 3.20 -13.61 20.31
C VAL A 454 1.77 -14.14 20.15
N TYR A 455 0.91 -13.39 19.46
CA TYR A 455 -0.44 -13.82 19.15
C TYR A 455 -0.46 -15.13 18.34
N ALA A 456 0.34 -15.20 17.27
CA ALA A 456 0.46 -16.41 16.46
C ALA A 456 1.05 -17.60 17.24
N LEU A 457 2.01 -17.35 18.14
CA LEU A 457 2.55 -18.38 19.04
C LEU A 457 1.49 -18.91 20.02
N LEU A 458 0.62 -18.04 20.56
CA LEU A 458 -0.48 -18.47 21.43
C LEU A 458 -1.47 -19.37 20.67
N LEU A 459 -1.80 -19.02 19.42
CA LEU A 459 -2.60 -19.89 18.56
C LEU A 459 -1.91 -21.24 18.32
N GLY A 460 -0.61 -21.21 18.03
CA GLY A 460 0.22 -22.41 17.88
C GLY A 460 0.36 -23.26 19.15
N ASN A 461 0.13 -22.67 20.33
CA ASN A 461 0.07 -23.36 21.62
C ASN A 461 -1.30 -24.05 21.87
N GLY A 462 -2.16 -24.11 20.85
CA GLY A 462 -3.43 -24.82 20.91
C GLY A 462 -4.56 -24.02 21.55
N ALA A 463 -4.48 -22.68 21.55
CA ALA A 463 -5.53 -21.79 22.00
C ALA A 463 -6.88 -22.09 21.30
N ARG A 464 -7.96 -22.17 22.08
CA ARG A 464 -9.32 -22.51 21.62
C ARG A 464 -10.37 -21.63 22.28
N ASP A 465 -11.42 -21.30 21.52
CA ASP A 465 -12.53 -20.52 22.07
C ASP A 465 -13.17 -21.20 23.30
N TRP A 466 -13.40 -20.43 24.36
CA TRP A 466 -13.84 -20.94 25.65
C TRP A 466 -15.28 -21.46 25.69
N MET A 467 -16.11 -21.13 24.69
CA MET A 467 -17.49 -21.61 24.61
C MET A 467 -17.72 -22.60 23.49
N GLU A 468 -17.08 -22.42 22.35
CA GLU A 468 -17.30 -23.26 21.17
C GLU A 468 -16.26 -24.37 21.01
N ASP A 469 -15.19 -24.40 21.83
CA ASP A 469 -14.08 -25.37 21.78
C ASP A 469 -13.52 -25.53 20.35
N LYS A 470 -13.50 -24.40 19.67
CA LYS A 470 -13.11 -24.26 18.28
C LYS A 470 -11.65 -23.84 18.22
N GLN A 471 -10.84 -24.59 17.47
CA GLN A 471 -9.52 -24.14 17.11
C GLN A 471 -9.66 -22.88 16.27
N LEU A 472 -8.90 -21.86 16.63
CA LEU A 472 -8.84 -20.61 15.88
C LEU A 472 -7.96 -20.83 14.64
N ASP A 473 -8.38 -21.75 13.77
CA ASP A 473 -7.69 -22.18 12.55
C ASP A 473 -8.09 -21.35 11.31
N LYS A 474 -7.43 -21.61 10.17
CA LYS A 474 -7.59 -20.89 8.89
C LYS A 474 -9.04 -20.75 8.42
N ALA A 475 -9.92 -21.72 8.70
CA ALA A 475 -11.31 -21.72 8.25
C ALA A 475 -12.22 -20.99 9.25
N GLN A 476 -11.92 -21.09 10.54
CA GLN A 476 -12.76 -20.53 11.60
C GLN A 476 -12.40 -19.09 11.94
N TYR A 477 -11.16 -18.66 11.71
CA TYR A 477 -10.70 -17.29 11.94
C TYR A 477 -11.55 -16.24 11.19
N ARG A 478 -11.92 -16.53 9.93
CA ARG A 478 -12.80 -15.66 9.12
C ARG A 478 -14.27 -15.67 9.55
N ASN A 479 -14.72 -16.76 10.17
CA ASN A 479 -16.14 -16.96 10.53
C ASN A 479 -16.47 -16.54 11.96
N LEU A 480 -15.49 -16.53 12.86
CA LEU A 480 -15.71 -16.28 14.29
C LEU A 480 -15.51 -14.81 14.70
N GLU A 481 -15.18 -13.93 13.74
CA GLU A 481 -14.80 -12.53 14.01
C GLU A 481 -13.83 -12.45 15.20
N VAL A 482 -12.80 -13.31 15.18
CA VAL A 482 -11.85 -13.44 16.29
C VAL A 482 -11.09 -12.13 16.42
N ASP A 483 -11.20 -11.51 17.59
CA ASP A 483 -10.48 -10.30 17.92
C ASP A 483 -9.81 -10.47 19.29
N ILE A 484 -8.95 -9.52 19.62
CA ILE A 484 -8.10 -9.59 20.79
C ILE A 484 -8.74 -8.82 21.92
N HIS A 485 -8.99 -9.52 23.03
CA HIS A 485 -9.80 -9.01 24.12
C HIS A 485 -9.06 -9.10 25.45
N HIS A 486 -9.37 -8.15 26.34
CA HIS A 486 -8.85 -8.17 27.69
C HIS A 486 -9.39 -9.36 28.48
N ILE A 487 -8.50 -10.08 29.17
CA ILE A 487 -8.87 -11.18 30.06
C ILE A 487 -9.50 -10.61 31.32
N PHE A 488 -8.81 -9.72 32.02
CA PHE A 488 -9.43 -8.84 33.00
C PHE A 488 -10.02 -7.63 32.27
N PRO A 489 -11.36 -7.46 32.24
CA PRO A 489 -11.97 -6.43 31.41
C PRO A 489 -11.54 -5.02 31.80
N GLN A 490 -11.41 -4.15 30.82
CA GLN A 490 -10.94 -2.77 31.00
C GLN A 490 -11.71 -2.02 32.11
N LYS A 491 -13.04 -2.17 32.16
CA LYS A 491 -13.89 -1.59 33.20
C LYS A 491 -13.48 -2.06 34.60
N TRP A 492 -13.28 -3.36 34.78
CA TRP A 492 -12.87 -3.94 36.05
C TRP A 492 -11.49 -3.40 36.47
N CYS A 493 -10.53 -3.36 35.55
CA CYS A 493 -9.18 -2.85 35.80
C CYS A 493 -9.22 -1.39 36.30
N ASN A 494 -10.02 -0.54 35.66
CA ASN A 494 -10.17 0.86 36.04
C ASN A 494 -10.78 1.01 37.45
N GLU A 495 -11.77 0.17 37.80
CA GLU A 495 -12.40 0.18 39.12
C GLU A 495 -11.47 -0.30 40.24
N HIS A 496 -10.43 -1.08 39.92
CA HIS A 496 -9.48 -1.66 40.89
C HIS A 496 -8.09 -1.00 40.84
N GLY A 497 -7.95 0.13 40.13
CA GLY A 497 -6.72 0.92 40.10
C GLY A 497 -5.55 0.24 39.39
N VAL A 498 -5.82 -0.69 38.46
CA VAL A 498 -4.79 -1.26 37.58
C VAL A 498 -4.34 -0.20 36.60
N ASP A 499 -3.03 0.02 36.51
CA ASP A 499 -2.44 0.99 35.60
C ASP A 499 -2.64 0.61 34.14
N GLU A 500 -2.56 1.60 33.26
CA GLU A 500 -2.78 1.43 31.83
C GLU A 500 -1.77 0.49 31.17
N GLU A 501 -0.52 0.49 31.64
CA GLU A 501 0.52 -0.36 31.07
C GLU A 501 0.19 -1.83 31.23
N ARG A 502 -0.13 -2.25 32.45
CA ARG A 502 -0.54 -3.63 32.73
C ARG A 502 -1.88 -3.93 32.08
N ARG A 503 -2.85 -3.02 32.18
CA ARG A 503 -4.20 -3.17 31.62
C ARG A 503 -4.17 -3.44 30.12
N GLU A 504 -3.41 -2.65 29.36
CA GLU A 504 -3.39 -2.68 27.90
C GLU A 504 -2.32 -3.61 27.30
N SER A 505 -1.40 -4.12 28.09
CA SER A 505 -0.37 -5.05 27.63
C SER A 505 -0.93 -6.32 26.99
N ILE A 506 -0.12 -6.99 26.16
CA ILE A 506 -0.44 -8.30 25.59
C ILE A 506 -0.62 -9.37 26.68
N VAL A 507 -0.01 -9.18 27.85
CA VAL A 507 -0.16 -10.08 29.01
C VAL A 507 -1.63 -10.16 29.42
N ASN A 508 -2.38 -9.05 29.42
CA ASN A 508 -3.80 -9.08 29.75
C ASN A 508 -4.72 -9.33 28.55
N LYS A 509 -4.21 -9.76 27.40
CA LYS A 509 -4.98 -9.91 26.15
C LYS A 509 -4.94 -11.34 25.61
N THR A 510 -6.02 -11.76 24.96
CA THR A 510 -6.11 -13.09 24.32
C THR A 510 -7.12 -13.13 23.17
N ALA A 511 -6.94 -14.10 22.27
CA ALA A 511 -7.86 -14.36 21.15
C ALA A 511 -9.15 -15.02 21.65
N LEU A 512 -10.32 -14.44 21.36
CA LEU A 512 -11.61 -15.09 21.61
C LEU A 512 -12.59 -14.75 20.49
N SER A 513 -13.61 -15.59 20.29
CA SER A 513 -14.71 -15.22 19.39
C SER A 513 -15.47 -14.01 19.94
N ALA A 514 -16.03 -13.19 19.05
CA ALA A 514 -16.90 -12.08 19.43
C ALA A 514 -18.08 -12.54 20.32
N ARG A 515 -18.57 -13.77 20.11
CA ARG A 515 -19.63 -14.38 20.92
C ARG A 515 -19.19 -14.63 22.36
N THR A 516 -18.01 -15.19 22.57
CA THR A 516 -17.43 -15.41 23.91
C THR A 516 -17.15 -14.09 24.60
N ASN A 517 -16.60 -13.12 23.87
CA ASN A 517 -16.32 -11.80 24.42
C ASN A 517 -17.58 -11.08 24.94
N ARG A 518 -18.71 -11.17 24.23
CA ARG A 518 -20.00 -10.62 24.70
C ARG A 518 -20.48 -11.23 26.03
N VAL A 519 -20.14 -12.49 26.32
CA VAL A 519 -20.49 -13.16 27.60
C VAL A 519 -19.57 -12.74 28.74
N ILE A 520 -18.30 -12.49 28.44
CA ILE A 520 -17.31 -11.94 29.36
C ILE A 520 -17.78 -10.56 29.85
N GLY A 521 -18.05 -9.63 28.92
CA GLY A 521 -18.49 -8.27 29.24
C GLY A 521 -17.49 -7.51 30.13
N GLY A 522 -17.96 -6.53 30.91
CA GLY A 522 -17.09 -5.69 31.75
C GLY A 522 -16.91 -6.14 33.21
N GLY A 523 -17.32 -7.37 33.56
CA GLY A 523 -17.38 -7.84 34.94
C GLY A 523 -16.11 -8.56 35.41
N ALA A 524 -16.00 -8.78 36.73
CA ALA A 524 -14.89 -9.53 37.33
C ALA A 524 -14.75 -10.96 36.75
N PRO A 525 -13.51 -11.45 36.54
CA PRO A 525 -13.27 -12.80 36.05
C PRO A 525 -13.93 -13.93 36.84
N SER A 526 -13.89 -13.88 38.17
CA SER A 526 -14.59 -14.81 39.05
C SER A 526 -16.08 -14.97 38.70
N LYS A 527 -16.71 -13.88 38.22
CA LYS A 527 -18.13 -13.86 37.85
C LYS A 527 -18.37 -14.32 36.43
N TYR A 528 -17.56 -13.88 35.46
CA TYR A 528 -17.81 -14.23 34.06
C TYR A 528 -17.42 -15.67 33.76
N VAL A 529 -16.41 -16.25 34.45
CA VAL A 529 -15.98 -17.64 34.23
C VAL A 529 -17.15 -18.60 34.44
N ASP A 530 -17.95 -18.39 35.49
CA ASP A 530 -19.17 -19.17 35.74
C ASP A 530 -20.27 -18.94 34.69
N ARG A 531 -20.37 -17.70 34.16
CA ARG A 531 -21.31 -17.42 33.06
C ARG A 531 -20.89 -18.14 31.78
N VAL A 532 -19.60 -18.12 31.45
CA VAL A 532 -19.03 -18.81 30.29
C VAL A 532 -19.28 -20.31 30.41
N ALA A 533 -18.95 -20.93 31.56
CA ALA A 533 -19.20 -22.36 31.80
C ALA A 533 -20.68 -22.73 31.65
N ARG A 534 -21.60 -21.96 32.27
CA ARG A 534 -23.05 -22.19 32.15
C ARG A 534 -23.56 -22.02 30.72
N LYS A 535 -23.08 -21.01 30.00
CA LYS A 535 -23.51 -20.72 28.62
C LYS A 535 -23.00 -21.79 27.65
N ALA A 536 -21.78 -22.26 27.86
CA ALA A 536 -21.14 -23.33 27.09
C ALA A 536 -21.61 -24.74 27.48
N GLN A 537 -22.30 -24.88 28.63
CA GLN A 537 -22.77 -26.16 29.17
C GLN A 537 -21.63 -27.16 29.47
N ILE A 538 -20.52 -26.65 29.99
CA ILE A 538 -19.34 -27.44 30.36
C ILE A 538 -19.02 -27.32 31.85
N ASP A 539 -18.32 -28.29 32.40
CA ASP A 539 -17.82 -28.24 33.78
C ASP A 539 -16.62 -27.29 33.93
N SER A 540 -16.29 -26.96 35.18
CA SER A 540 -15.21 -26.04 35.50
C SER A 540 -13.83 -26.55 35.07
N GLY A 541 -13.59 -27.86 35.13
CA GLY A 541 -12.32 -28.46 34.75
C GLY A 541 -12.08 -28.35 33.25
N ARG A 542 -13.11 -28.63 32.44
CA ARG A 542 -13.01 -28.47 30.98
C ARG A 542 -12.75 -27.01 30.58
N LEU A 543 -13.39 -26.04 31.24
CA LEU A 543 -13.13 -24.63 30.98
C LEU A 543 -11.71 -24.23 31.41
N ASP A 544 -11.20 -24.79 32.51
CA ASP A 544 -9.84 -24.54 32.97
C ASP A 544 -8.80 -25.06 31.97
N ASP A 545 -9.03 -26.23 31.35
CA ASP A 545 -8.19 -26.75 30.27
C ASP A 545 -8.16 -25.80 29.06
N LEU A 546 -9.34 -25.28 28.66
CA LEU A 546 -9.45 -24.32 27.55
C LEU A 546 -8.70 -23.03 27.87
N MET A 547 -8.90 -22.44 29.05
CA MET A 547 -8.19 -21.22 29.46
C MET A 547 -6.66 -21.46 29.56
N SER A 548 -6.24 -22.62 30.04
CA SER A 548 -4.82 -22.99 30.15
C SER A 548 -4.12 -23.08 28.78
N SER A 549 -4.84 -23.45 27.72
CA SER A 549 -4.30 -23.44 26.34
C SER A 549 -3.86 -22.05 25.86
N HIS A 550 -4.47 -21.00 26.43
CA HIS A 550 -4.09 -19.60 26.20
C HIS A 550 -3.03 -19.10 27.18
N LEU A 551 -2.43 -19.97 27.99
CA LEU A 551 -1.53 -19.61 29.10
C LEU A 551 -2.22 -18.70 30.13
N VAL A 552 -3.50 -18.92 30.43
CA VAL A 552 -4.22 -18.18 31.49
C VAL A 552 -4.10 -18.92 32.82
N PRO A 553 -3.55 -18.29 33.88
CA PRO A 553 -3.53 -18.85 35.24
C PRO A 553 -4.94 -18.89 35.85
N THR A 554 -5.62 -20.04 35.73
CA THR A 554 -7.05 -20.17 36.05
C THR A 554 -7.38 -19.95 37.52
N LYS A 555 -6.46 -20.30 38.43
CA LYS A 555 -6.64 -20.08 39.88
C LYS A 555 -6.71 -18.59 40.21
N ALA A 556 -5.72 -17.82 39.75
CA ALA A 556 -5.67 -16.37 39.94
C ALA A 556 -6.86 -15.67 39.28
N LEU A 557 -7.24 -16.14 38.09
CA LEU A 557 -8.43 -15.64 37.39
C LEU A 557 -9.71 -15.84 38.23
N ARG A 558 -9.91 -17.02 38.82
CA ARG A 558 -11.11 -17.32 39.62
C ARG A 558 -11.17 -16.58 40.95
N SER A 559 -10.04 -16.13 41.48
CA SER A 559 -9.96 -15.33 42.71
C SER A 559 -9.89 -13.82 42.46
N ASP A 560 -10.05 -13.36 41.21
CA ASP A 560 -9.85 -11.97 40.80
C ASP A 560 -8.46 -11.40 41.19
N ASP A 561 -7.46 -12.27 41.33
CA ASP A 561 -6.10 -11.88 41.71
C ASP A 561 -5.32 -11.46 40.46
N TYR A 562 -5.41 -10.17 40.15
CA TYR A 562 -4.77 -9.60 38.96
C TYR A 562 -3.24 -9.68 39.02
N ASP A 563 -2.64 -9.49 40.20
CA ASP A 563 -1.19 -9.47 40.34
C ASP A 563 -0.58 -10.86 40.13
N ALA A 564 -1.16 -11.89 40.75
CA ALA A 564 -0.75 -13.27 40.52
C ALA A 564 -1.00 -13.69 39.06
N PHE A 565 -2.16 -13.34 38.49
CA PHE A 565 -2.47 -13.62 37.09
C PHE A 565 -1.42 -13.02 36.15
N PHE A 566 -1.09 -11.75 36.35
CA PHE A 566 -0.21 -11.01 35.47
C PHE A 566 1.21 -11.56 35.54
N ALA A 567 1.74 -11.80 36.74
CA ALA A 567 3.07 -12.36 36.94
C ALA A 567 3.21 -13.76 36.33
N ASP A 568 2.28 -14.68 36.64
CA ASP A 568 2.32 -16.06 36.16
C ASP A 568 2.18 -16.14 34.63
N ARG A 569 1.29 -15.32 34.04
CA ARG A 569 1.08 -15.28 32.60
C ARG A 569 2.24 -14.63 31.86
N ARG A 570 2.83 -13.56 32.40
CA ARG A 570 4.03 -12.91 31.85
C ARG A 570 5.17 -13.92 31.72
N GLU A 571 5.45 -14.66 32.79
CA GLU A 571 6.49 -15.71 32.77
C GLU A 571 6.18 -16.82 31.76
N ALA A 572 4.92 -17.27 31.67
CA ALA A 572 4.52 -18.25 30.67
C ALA A 572 4.70 -17.76 29.23
N LEU A 573 4.39 -16.50 28.95
CA LEU A 573 4.61 -15.86 27.65
C LEU A 573 6.10 -15.70 27.34
N CYS A 574 6.93 -15.34 28.31
CA CYS A 574 8.38 -15.30 28.12
C CYS A 574 8.91 -16.67 27.70
N ARG A 575 8.50 -17.77 28.36
CA ARG A 575 8.91 -19.13 27.97
C ARG A 575 8.46 -19.51 26.56
N LEU A 576 7.28 -19.07 26.15
CA LEU A 576 6.77 -19.28 24.79
C LEU A 576 7.66 -18.58 23.74
N VAL A 577 8.07 -17.34 24.01
CA VAL A 577 9.03 -16.58 23.18
C VAL A 577 10.39 -17.26 23.17
N GLU A 578 10.89 -17.72 24.33
CA GLU A 578 12.18 -18.42 24.46
C GLU A 578 12.23 -19.68 23.61
N GLN A 579 11.15 -20.47 23.62
CA GLN A 579 11.02 -21.68 22.81
C GLN A 579 11.05 -21.36 21.31
N ALA A 580 10.37 -20.28 20.88
CA ALA A 580 10.30 -19.88 19.47
C ALA A 580 11.64 -19.35 18.95
N MET A 581 12.34 -18.53 19.74
CA MET A 581 13.63 -17.94 19.36
C MET A 581 14.81 -18.91 19.60
N GLY A 582 14.65 -19.88 20.49
CA GLY A 582 15.75 -20.68 21.03
C GLY A 582 16.80 -19.80 21.73
N LYS A 583 16.35 -18.76 22.43
CA LYS A 583 17.18 -17.80 23.20
C LYS A 583 16.47 -17.48 24.50
N ALA A 584 17.24 -17.24 25.57
CA ALA A 584 16.66 -16.77 26.82
C ALA A 584 16.13 -15.34 26.68
N VAL A 585 15.00 -15.05 27.33
CA VAL A 585 14.44 -13.70 27.44
C VAL A 585 14.97 -13.08 28.74
N PRO A 586 15.69 -11.95 28.72
CA PRO A 586 16.11 -11.28 29.94
C PRO A 586 14.89 -10.87 30.80
N ARG A 587 14.93 -11.18 32.10
CA ARG A 587 13.91 -10.78 33.09
C ARG A 587 14.35 -9.47 33.77
N ASP A 588 14.24 -8.36 33.05
CA ASP A 588 14.76 -7.05 33.44
C ASP A 588 13.91 -6.37 34.53
N LEU A 589 12.62 -6.72 34.62
CA LEU A 589 11.70 -6.16 35.62
C LEU A 589 11.99 -6.65 37.05
N ASP A 590 12.53 -7.86 37.22
CA ASP A 590 12.87 -8.41 38.53
C ASP A 590 14.10 -7.71 39.16
N HIS A 591 14.86 -6.97 38.35
CA HIS A 591 16.04 -6.19 38.77
C HIS A 591 15.77 -4.69 38.98
N GLY A 592 14.53 -4.24 38.76
CA GLY A 592 14.12 -2.84 38.96
C GLY A 592 14.56 -1.85 37.87
N GLU A 593 15.10 -2.34 36.75
CA GLU A 593 15.49 -1.55 35.59
C GLU A 593 14.71 -2.06 34.37
N ALA A 594 13.62 -1.39 33.97
CA ALA A 594 12.92 -1.71 32.73
C ALA A 594 13.72 -1.13 31.54
N GLU A 595 14.25 -1.98 30.67
CA GLU A 595 14.98 -1.54 29.47
C GLU A 595 14.03 -0.89 28.45
N GLU A 596 12.78 -1.34 28.41
CA GLU A 596 11.72 -0.73 27.61
C GLU A 596 10.62 -0.16 28.50
N THR A 597 10.27 1.12 28.28
CA THR A 597 9.14 1.76 28.97
C THR A 597 8.06 2.13 27.96
N SER A 598 6.82 2.16 28.44
CA SER A 598 5.66 2.45 27.61
C SER A 598 5.67 3.84 26.95
N GLU A 599 6.43 4.79 27.51
CA GLU A 599 6.61 6.15 26.99
C GLU A 599 7.28 6.19 25.59
N TRP A 600 7.95 5.10 25.17
CA TRP A 600 8.72 5.06 23.92
C TRP A 600 7.86 4.81 22.67
N PHE A 601 6.56 4.49 22.84
CA PHE A 601 5.70 4.01 21.76
C PHE A 601 4.30 4.64 21.71
N GLU A 602 4.01 5.70 22.50
CA GLU A 602 2.77 6.45 22.36
C GLU A 602 2.80 7.34 21.11
N THR A 603 2.32 6.80 19.99
CA THR A 603 1.46 7.52 19.00
C THR A 603 0.79 6.50 18.09
N ASP A 604 -0.51 6.28 18.31
CA ASP A 604 -1.58 6.22 17.30
C ASP A 604 -2.82 5.65 17.99
N GLU A 605 -3.53 6.51 18.73
CA GLU A 605 -4.95 6.30 19.04
C GLU A 605 -5.73 6.31 17.73
N ALA A 606 -5.73 5.17 17.03
CA ALA A 606 -6.74 4.90 16.03
C ALA A 606 -8.07 4.72 16.78
N GLU A 607 -8.90 5.76 16.70
CA GLU A 607 -10.31 5.84 17.11
C GLU A 607 -10.94 4.45 17.30
N ILE A 608 -11.00 4.01 18.56
CA ILE A 608 -12.01 3.05 18.97
C ILE A 608 -13.33 3.81 18.83
N THR A 609 -13.99 3.68 17.68
CA THR A 609 -15.40 4.02 17.55
C THR A 609 -16.16 3.13 18.53
N VAL A 610 -16.37 3.66 19.73
CA VAL A 610 -17.37 3.20 20.68
C VAL A 610 -18.71 3.37 19.97
N ALA A 611 -19.27 2.26 19.47
CA ALA A 611 -20.68 2.18 19.16
C ALA A 611 -21.44 2.24 20.49
N GLY A 612 -21.69 3.47 20.94
CA GLY A 612 -22.57 3.78 22.06
C GLY A 612 -24.03 3.72 21.62
N GLU A 613 -24.78 2.85 22.28
CA GLU A 613 -26.13 3.08 22.81
C GLU A 613 -27.13 3.85 21.91
N VAL A 614 -28.03 3.09 21.27
CA VAL A 614 -29.47 3.10 21.59
C VAL A 614 -29.95 1.65 21.68
#